data_AF-A0A0J0XDT6-F1
#
_entry.id   AF-A0A0J0XDT6-F1
#
_cell.length_a   1.000
_cell.length_b   1.000
_cell.length_c   1.000
_cell.angle_alpha   90.00
_cell.angle_beta   90.00
_cell.angle_gamma   90.00
#
_symmetry.space_group_name_H-M   'P 1'
#
loop_
_entity.id
_entity.type
_entity.pdbx_description
1 polymer ?
#
loop_
_entity_poly.entity_id
_entity_poly.type
_entity_poly.pdbx_seq_one_letter_code
_entity_poly.pdbx_strand_id
1 'polypeptide(L)'
;MSLLRLRLAAPPPTMDYLTVFATRSLVLFPRSSSTATPVPPANHQRTLSPHPVEMPLYALMRDDTHCAWYLVDRVLEAPRAAGGVARELEMEAEVLVWEQIDRAKMFGRALALLFGSSSNVSEEELRELAAKHGLGLAVPSGGLLPVVQRHYREEAAPILA
;
A
#
# COMPACT_ATOMS: atom_id res chain seq x y z
N MET A 1 -25.82 45.38 5.65
CA MET A 1 -26.72 44.24 5.32
C MET A 1 -25.95 43.27 4.43
N SER A 2 -25.03 42.49 5.02
CA SER A 2 -24.17 41.55 4.28
C SER A 2 -24.73 40.14 4.42
N LEU A 3 -25.28 39.61 3.33
CA LEU A 3 -25.74 38.23 3.23
C LEU A 3 -24.53 37.31 3.04
N LEU A 4 -24.08 36.69 4.14
CA LEU A 4 -23.17 35.55 4.11
C LEU A 4 -23.89 34.38 3.42
N ARG A 5 -23.61 34.18 2.14
CA ARG A 5 -23.94 32.95 1.41
C ARG A 5 -23.16 31.80 2.05
N LEU A 6 -23.82 31.07 2.96
CA LEU A 6 -23.45 29.71 3.32
C LEU A 6 -23.45 28.87 2.03
N ARG A 7 -22.25 28.68 1.45
CA ARG A 7 -22.05 27.63 0.45
C ARG A 7 -22.33 26.32 1.16
N LEU A 8 -23.48 25.73 0.86
CA LEU A 8 -23.81 24.35 1.19
C LEU A 8 -22.78 23.48 0.45
N ALA A 9 -21.67 23.15 1.12
CA ALA A 9 -20.71 22.19 0.58
C ALA A 9 -21.46 20.87 0.43
N ALA A 10 -21.46 20.31 -0.78
CA ALA A 10 -22.00 18.98 -1.00
C ALA A 10 -21.30 18.00 -0.02
N PRO A 11 -22.04 17.06 0.59
CA PRO A 11 -21.41 16.08 1.46
C PRO A 11 -20.31 15.34 0.70
N PRO A 12 -19.18 15.02 1.36
CA PRO A 12 -18.09 14.32 0.71
C PRO A 12 -18.61 13.01 0.10
N PRO A 13 -18.09 12.61 -1.07
CA PRO A 13 -18.50 11.36 -1.70
C PRO A 13 -18.18 10.20 -0.74
N THR A 14 -19.20 9.42 -0.40
CA THR A 14 -19.05 8.19 0.39
C THR A 14 -18.93 7.00 -0.55
N MET A 15 -18.16 5.99 -0.16
CA MET A 15 -17.93 4.79 -0.96
C MET A 15 -18.49 3.56 -0.26
N ASP A 16 -19.05 2.63 -1.04
CA ASP A 16 -19.39 1.30 -0.55
C ASP A 16 -18.15 0.38 -0.48
N TYR A 17 -18.29 -0.74 0.22
CA TYR A 17 -17.21 -1.69 0.46
C TYR A 17 -16.58 -2.22 -0.83
N LEU A 18 -17.40 -2.60 -1.81
CA LEU A 18 -16.91 -3.18 -3.06
C LEU A 18 -16.18 -2.14 -3.90
N THR A 19 -16.68 -0.90 -3.93
CA THR A 19 -15.98 0.22 -4.56
C THR A 19 -14.61 0.45 -3.93
N VAL A 20 -14.51 0.49 -2.60
CA VAL A 20 -13.22 0.62 -1.91
C VAL A 20 -12.29 -0.53 -2.28
N PHE A 21 -12.77 -1.77 -2.17
CA PHE A 21 -11.98 -2.97 -2.44
C PHE A 21 -11.46 -3.04 -3.88
N ALA A 22 -12.29 -2.67 -4.85
CA ALA A 22 -11.96 -2.76 -6.27
C ALA A 22 -11.09 -1.62 -6.77
N THR A 23 -11.25 -0.41 -6.23
CA THR A 23 -10.65 0.81 -6.81
C THR A 23 -9.48 1.37 -6.03
N ARG A 24 -9.31 0.99 -4.76
CA ARG A 24 -8.30 1.59 -3.90
C ARG A 24 -7.02 0.76 -3.86
N SER A 25 -5.91 1.49 -3.84
CA SER A 25 -4.58 0.97 -3.60
C SER A 25 -4.09 1.43 -2.22
N LEU A 26 -3.31 0.57 -1.59
CA LEU A 26 -2.55 0.89 -0.38
C LEU A 26 -1.13 1.25 -0.76
N VAL A 27 -0.53 2.16 0.00
CA VAL A 27 0.90 2.46 -0.06
C VAL A 27 1.59 1.71 1.06
N LEU A 28 2.35 0.69 0.70
CA LEU A 28 3.23 -0.05 1.59
C LEU A 28 4.55 0.70 1.74
N PHE A 29 5.22 0.52 2.87
CA PHE A 29 6.44 1.26 3.22
C PHE A 29 6.27 2.78 3.09
N PRO A 30 5.22 3.38 3.68
CA PRO A 30 5.06 4.83 3.64
C PRO A 30 6.30 5.48 4.24
N ARG A 31 6.79 6.55 3.62
CA ARG A 31 7.88 7.35 4.20
C ARG A 31 7.37 7.87 5.54
N SER A 32 7.81 7.25 6.63
CA SER A 32 7.56 7.78 7.96
C SER A 32 8.06 9.21 7.97
N SER A 33 7.16 10.18 8.12
CA SER A 33 7.50 11.55 8.48
C SER A 33 8.00 11.52 9.93
N SER A 34 9.14 10.87 10.16
CA SER A 34 9.80 10.86 11.44
C SER A 34 10.57 12.18 11.52
N THR A 35 9.99 13.11 12.28
CA THR A 35 10.66 14.29 12.80
C THR A 35 11.91 13.81 13.53
N ALA A 36 13.06 13.93 12.87
CA ALA A 36 14.31 13.34 13.30
C ALA A 36 14.78 13.93 14.64
N THR A 37 14.76 13.12 15.69
CA THR A 37 15.65 13.30 16.84
C THR A 37 17.04 12.81 16.43
N PRO A 38 18.11 13.61 16.58
CA PRO A 38 19.45 13.20 16.18
C PRO A 38 19.99 12.16 17.18
N VAL A 39 20.22 10.93 16.72
CA VAL A 39 20.87 9.85 17.49
C VAL A 39 22.16 9.47 16.73
N PRO A 40 23.30 9.21 17.43
CA PRO A 40 24.64 9.33 16.87
C PRO A 40 25.03 8.19 15.91
N PRO A 41 26.11 8.36 15.12
CA PRO A 41 26.53 7.41 14.10
C PRO A 41 27.18 6.17 14.73
N ALA A 42 26.47 5.05 14.75
CA ALA A 42 27.06 3.75 15.06
C ALA A 42 26.66 2.72 13.99
N ASN A 43 27.67 2.23 13.28
CA ASN A 43 27.65 1.17 12.28
C ASN A 43 26.82 1.40 11.01
N HIS A 44 27.52 1.39 9.87
CA HIS A 44 26.96 1.22 8.53
C HIS A 44 26.39 -0.19 8.31
N GLN A 45 25.48 -0.64 9.19
CA GLN A 45 24.61 -1.76 8.84
C GLN A 45 23.82 -1.33 7.61
N ARG A 46 23.90 -2.12 6.54
CA ARG A 46 23.14 -1.92 5.30
C ARG A 46 21.66 -2.12 5.62
N THR A 47 21.02 -1.11 6.19
CA THR A 47 19.61 -1.15 6.58
C THR A 47 18.77 -1.10 5.32
N LEU A 48 17.77 -1.98 5.23
CA LEU A 48 16.78 -1.91 4.15
C LEU A 48 16.02 -0.60 4.25
N SER A 49 16.06 0.20 3.18
CA SER A 49 15.30 1.45 3.06
C SER A 49 14.38 1.36 1.84
N PRO A 50 13.29 0.59 1.93
CA PRO A 50 12.41 0.37 0.80
C PRO A 50 11.72 1.67 0.40
N HIS A 51 11.58 1.87 -0.91
CA HIS A 51 10.74 2.94 -1.43
C HIS A 51 9.26 2.59 -1.25
N PRO A 52 8.39 3.60 -1.07
CA PRO A 52 6.95 3.36 -0.99
C PRO A 52 6.45 2.63 -2.23
N VAL A 53 5.65 1.58 -2.02
CA VAL A 53 5.07 0.78 -3.10
C VAL A 53 3.56 0.90 -3.03
N GLU A 54 2.95 1.40 -4.10
CA GLU A 54 1.50 1.36 -4.27
C GLU A 54 1.07 -0.04 -4.74
N MET A 55 0.10 -0.64 -4.06
CA MET A 55 -0.44 -1.94 -4.42
C MET A 55 -1.96 -1.99 -4.29
N PRO A 56 -2.70 -2.53 -5.29
CA PRO A 56 -4.15 -2.65 -5.21
C PRO A 56 -4.59 -3.50 -4.01
N LEU A 57 -5.61 -3.03 -3.29
CA LEU A 57 -6.12 -3.74 -2.11
C LEU A 57 -6.58 -5.16 -2.46
N TYR A 58 -7.27 -5.32 -3.60
CA TYR A 58 -7.74 -6.64 -4.04
C TYR A 58 -6.58 -7.62 -4.30
N ALA A 59 -5.42 -7.16 -4.78
CA ALA A 59 -4.28 -8.03 -5.09
C ALA A 59 -3.67 -8.60 -3.80
N LEU A 60 -3.46 -7.73 -2.80
CA LEU A 60 -2.98 -8.08 -1.47
C LEU A 60 -3.85 -9.13 -0.76
N MET A 61 -5.15 -9.08 -0.99
CA MET A 61 -6.10 -10.00 -0.34
C MET A 61 -6.26 -11.31 -1.09
N ARG A 62 -6.04 -11.33 -2.41
CA ARG A 62 -6.26 -12.51 -3.26
C ARG A 62 -5.03 -13.41 -3.36
N ASP A 63 -3.85 -12.83 -3.51
CA ASP A 63 -2.61 -13.56 -3.79
C ASP A 63 -1.44 -12.92 -3.05
N ASP A 64 -1.34 -13.26 -1.77
CA ASP A 64 -0.30 -12.75 -0.88
C ASP A 64 1.09 -13.25 -1.26
N THR A 65 1.19 -14.48 -1.76
CA THR A 65 2.46 -15.08 -2.16
C THR A 65 3.05 -14.34 -3.35
N HIS A 66 2.28 -14.10 -4.41
CA HIS A 66 2.77 -13.33 -5.55
C HIS A 66 3.11 -11.89 -5.17
N CYS A 67 2.29 -11.27 -4.32
CA CYS A 67 2.58 -9.95 -3.77
C CYS A 67 3.90 -9.94 -2.99
N ALA A 68 4.16 -10.96 -2.17
CA ALA A 68 5.39 -11.06 -1.39
C ALA A 68 6.63 -11.11 -2.30
N TRP A 69 6.61 -11.98 -3.32
CA TRP A 69 7.70 -12.08 -4.29
C TRP A 69 7.98 -10.74 -4.98
N TYR A 70 6.93 -10.08 -5.47
CA TYR A 70 7.06 -8.77 -6.10
C TYR A 70 7.64 -7.71 -5.14
N LEU A 71 7.17 -7.67 -3.89
CA LEU A 71 7.66 -6.70 -2.91
C LEU A 71 9.10 -6.97 -2.47
N VAL A 72 9.50 -8.24 -2.30
CA VAL A 72 10.90 -8.59 -1.98
C VAL A 72 11.82 -8.11 -3.08
N ASP A 73 11.45 -8.34 -4.34
CA ASP A 73 12.20 -7.85 -5.49
C ASP A 73 12.39 -6.32 -5.44
N ARG A 74 11.32 -5.58 -5.12
CA ARG A 74 11.35 -4.11 -4.96
C ARG A 74 12.19 -3.63 -3.79
N VAL A 75 12.10 -4.29 -2.64
CA VAL A 75 12.90 -3.96 -1.45
C VAL A 75 14.39 -4.15 -1.72
N LEU A 76 14.74 -5.18 -2.51
CA LEU A 76 16.11 -5.54 -2.84
C LEU A 76 16.67 -4.82 -4.08
N GLU A 77 15.85 -4.06 -4.82
CA GLU A 77 16.26 -3.36 -6.04
C GLU A 77 17.49 -2.44 -5.81
N ALA A 78 17.44 -1.59 -4.79
CA ALA A 78 18.54 -0.68 -4.48
C ALA A 78 19.79 -1.39 -3.93
N PRO A 79 19.70 -2.34 -2.97
CA PRO A 79 20.85 -3.14 -2.56
C PRO A 79 21.50 -3.93 -3.69
N ARG A 80 20.72 -4.51 -4.63
CA ARG A 80 21.25 -5.21 -5.80
C ARG A 80 22.09 -4.30 -6.67
N ALA A 81 21.58 -3.10 -6.97
CA ALA A 81 22.30 -2.10 -7.75
C ALA A 81 23.62 -1.65 -7.08
N ALA A 82 23.73 -1.75 -5.75
CA ALA A 82 24.91 -1.35 -4.98
C ALA A 82 26.02 -2.41 -4.87
N GLY A 83 25.88 -3.56 -5.53
CA GLY A 83 26.94 -4.59 -5.58
C GLY A 83 26.55 -5.95 -5.01
N GLY A 84 25.28 -6.34 -5.14
CA GLY A 84 24.78 -7.67 -4.78
C GLY A 84 24.10 -7.74 -3.40
N VAL A 85 23.32 -8.80 -3.21
CA VAL A 85 22.51 -9.01 -2.01
C VAL A 85 23.07 -10.20 -1.23
N ALA A 86 23.41 -9.96 0.03
CA ALA A 86 23.77 -11.02 0.94
C ALA A 86 22.50 -11.79 1.36
N ARG A 87 22.61 -13.09 1.59
CA ARG A 87 21.48 -13.94 1.97
C ARG A 87 20.75 -13.42 3.21
N GLU A 88 21.47 -12.85 4.17
CA GLU A 88 20.90 -12.25 5.37
C GLU A 88 19.96 -11.09 5.03
N LEU A 89 20.31 -10.30 4.01
CA LEU A 89 19.50 -9.16 3.55
C LEU A 89 18.24 -9.63 2.79
N GLU A 90 18.31 -10.76 2.07
CA GLU A 90 17.13 -11.37 1.46
C GLU A 90 16.14 -11.83 2.52
N MET A 91 16.62 -12.53 3.56
CA MET A 91 15.76 -12.97 4.66
C MET A 91 15.15 -11.78 5.42
N GLU A 92 15.93 -10.72 5.66
CA GLU A 92 15.41 -9.49 6.28
C GLU A 92 14.32 -8.85 5.41
N ALA A 93 14.52 -8.81 4.09
CA ALA A 93 13.52 -8.28 3.15
C ALA A 93 12.25 -9.12 3.15
N GLU A 94 12.35 -10.45 3.16
CA GLU A 94 11.19 -11.35 3.25
C GLU A 94 10.38 -11.09 4.51
N VAL A 95 11.01 -11.05 5.68
CA VAL A 95 10.32 -10.78 6.96
C VAL A 95 9.61 -9.43 6.90
N LEU A 96 10.31 -8.39 6.46
CA LEU A 96 9.78 -7.03 6.34
C LEU A 96 8.59 -6.94 5.37
N VAL A 97 8.62 -7.70 4.27
CA VAL A 97 7.51 -7.80 3.31
C VAL A 97 6.29 -8.51 3.90
N TRP A 98 6.51 -9.64 4.58
CA TRP A 98 5.41 -10.37 5.22
C TRP A 98 4.74 -9.55 6.32
N GLU A 99 5.50 -8.74 7.07
CA GLU A 99 4.91 -7.79 8.02
C GLU A 99 4.00 -6.76 7.35
N GLN A 100 4.37 -6.23 6.17
CA GLN A 100 3.49 -5.30 5.46
C GLN A 100 2.23 -5.96 4.94
N ILE A 101 2.34 -7.19 4.43
CA ILE A 101 1.18 -7.97 3.98
C ILE A 101 0.24 -8.24 5.15
N ASP A 102 0.77 -8.60 6.33
CA ASP A 102 -0.04 -8.80 7.52
C ASP A 102 -0.77 -7.51 7.94
N ARG A 103 -0.06 -6.36 7.96
CA ARG A 103 -0.70 -5.05 8.21
C ARG A 103 -1.83 -4.77 7.21
N ALA A 104 -1.61 -5.04 5.92
CA ALA A 104 -2.63 -4.87 4.89
C ALA A 104 -3.84 -5.79 5.11
N LYS A 105 -3.63 -7.04 5.54
CA LYS A 105 -4.72 -7.97 5.88
C LYS A 105 -5.47 -7.52 7.13
N MET A 106 -4.77 -7.03 8.13
CA MET A 106 -5.39 -6.46 9.34
C MET A 106 -6.24 -5.23 8.99
N PHE A 107 -5.76 -4.36 8.11
CA PHE A 107 -6.55 -3.28 7.53
C PHE A 107 -7.80 -3.81 6.80
N GLY A 108 -7.66 -4.83 5.95
CA GLY A 108 -8.79 -5.43 5.24
C GLY A 108 -9.88 -5.98 6.18
N ARG A 109 -9.49 -6.61 7.30
CA ARG A 109 -10.43 -7.04 8.35
C ARG A 109 -11.10 -5.86 9.05
N ALA A 110 -10.33 -4.84 9.41
CA ALA A 110 -10.85 -3.64 10.07
C ALA A 110 -11.83 -2.89 9.15
N LEU A 111 -11.55 -2.87 7.85
CA LEU A 111 -12.43 -2.33 6.83
C LEU A 111 -13.76 -3.10 6.79
N ALA A 112 -13.72 -4.44 6.78
CA ALA A 112 -14.93 -5.25 6.81
C ALA A 112 -15.77 -5.00 8.08
N LEU A 113 -15.12 -4.82 9.25
CA LEU A 113 -15.81 -4.48 10.50
C LEU A 113 -16.44 -3.09 10.46
N LEU A 114 -15.75 -2.11 9.88
CA LEU A 114 -16.27 -0.76 9.69
C LEU A 114 -17.56 -0.81 8.86
N PHE A 115 -17.55 -1.56 7.75
CA PHE A 115 -18.73 -1.75 6.90
C PHE A 115 -19.82 -2.65 7.50
N GLY A 116 -19.51 -3.41 8.55
CA GLY A 116 -20.52 -4.09 9.38
C GLY A 116 -21.33 -3.10 10.23
N SER A 117 -20.79 -1.91 10.48
CA SER A 117 -21.40 -0.86 11.31
C SER A 117 -21.97 0.30 10.49
N SER A 118 -21.41 0.56 9.30
CA SER A 118 -21.87 1.59 8.36
C SER A 118 -21.96 1.03 6.93
N SER A 119 -22.91 1.50 6.13
CA SER A 119 -23.00 1.05 4.72
C SER A 119 -21.98 1.74 3.81
N ASN A 120 -21.46 2.89 4.22
CA ASN A 120 -20.59 3.74 3.43
C ASN A 120 -19.44 4.28 4.30
N VAL A 121 -18.30 4.58 3.67
CA VAL A 121 -17.15 5.22 4.31
C VAL A 121 -16.68 6.44 3.51
N SER A 122 -16.28 7.50 4.20
CA SER A 122 -15.62 8.63 3.57
C SER A 122 -14.15 8.32 3.27
N GLU A 123 -13.53 9.08 2.36
CA GLU A 123 -12.11 8.92 2.06
C GLU A 123 -11.20 9.26 3.25
N GLU A 124 -11.63 10.21 4.09
CA GLU A 124 -10.90 10.61 5.31
C GLU A 124 -10.83 9.45 6.31
N GLU A 125 -11.97 8.86 6.64
CA GLU A 125 -12.06 7.69 7.54
C GLU A 125 -11.26 6.51 7.01
N LEU A 126 -11.27 6.28 5.69
CA LEU A 126 -10.48 5.23 5.07
C LEU A 126 -8.98 5.48 5.20
N ARG A 127 -8.55 6.74 5.03
CA ARG A 127 -7.16 7.15 5.19
C ARG A 127 -6.69 7.03 6.64
N GLU A 128 -7.51 7.45 7.59
CA GLU A 128 -7.25 7.29 9.02
C GLU A 128 -7.14 5.81 9.40
N LEU A 129 -8.02 4.97 8.86
CA LEU A 129 -7.98 3.53 9.07
C LEU A 129 -6.68 2.93 8.53
N ALA A 130 -6.26 3.30 7.30
CA ALA A 130 -4.99 2.84 6.74
C ALA A 130 -3.80 3.29 7.60
N ALA A 131 -3.78 4.55 8.00
CA ALA A 131 -2.72 5.12 8.83
C ALA A 131 -2.60 4.43 10.19
N LYS A 132 -3.73 4.05 10.82
CA LYS A 132 -3.76 3.27 12.06
C LYS A 132 -3.05 1.92 11.95
N HIS A 133 -3.05 1.33 10.75
CA HIS A 133 -2.33 0.08 10.46
C HIS A 133 -0.92 0.31 9.89
N GLY A 134 -0.42 1.55 9.89
CA GLY A 134 0.90 1.91 9.38
C GLY A 134 1.01 1.86 7.85
N LEU A 135 -0.12 2.03 7.15
CA LEU A 135 -0.23 2.00 5.70
C LEU A 135 -0.64 3.38 5.19
N GLY A 136 -0.25 3.71 3.96
CA GLY A 136 -0.83 4.86 3.25
C GLY A 136 -2.05 4.44 2.42
N LEU A 137 -2.93 5.39 2.15
CA LEU A 137 -3.96 5.24 1.13
C LEU A 137 -3.53 6.02 -0.12
N ALA A 138 -3.50 5.36 -1.28
CA ALA A 138 -3.17 6.04 -2.52
C ALA A 138 -4.27 7.05 -2.88
N VAL A 139 -3.87 8.25 -3.31
CA VAL A 139 -4.80 9.23 -3.86
C VAL A 139 -5.28 8.69 -5.21
N PRO A 140 -6.61 8.60 -5.44
CA PRO A 140 -7.13 8.14 -6.72
C PRO A 140 -6.70 9.17 -7.76
N SER A 141 -5.66 8.84 -8.53
CA SER A 141 -5.27 9.62 -9.68
C SER A 141 -6.46 9.57 -10.64
N GLY A 142 -7.10 10.70 -10.90
CA GLY A 142 -8.36 10.82 -11.66
C GLY A 142 -8.29 10.43 -13.14
N GLY A 143 -7.42 9.49 -13.53
CA GLY A 143 -7.30 8.90 -14.85
C GLY A 143 -7.40 7.38 -14.77
N LEU A 144 -8.43 6.85 -15.41
CA LEU A 144 -8.57 5.49 -15.95
C LEU A 144 -7.43 4.50 -15.63
N LEU A 145 -7.75 3.54 -14.75
CA LEU A 145 -7.13 2.23 -14.55
C LEU A 145 -5.59 2.17 -14.29
N PRO A 146 -5.16 1.54 -13.18
CA PRO A 146 -3.74 1.41 -12.87
C PRO A 146 -3.04 0.46 -13.86
N VAL A 147 -1.82 0.84 -14.22
CA VAL A 147 -0.82 0.21 -15.12
C VAL A 147 -0.41 -1.24 -14.72
N VAL A 148 -1.06 -1.84 -13.72
CA VAL A 148 -0.75 -3.18 -13.21
C VAL A 148 -1.16 -4.31 -14.19
N GLN A 149 -1.95 -4.02 -15.23
CA GLN A 149 -2.31 -5.03 -16.24
C GLN A 149 -1.19 -5.41 -17.21
N ARG A 150 -0.05 -4.70 -17.27
CA ARG A 150 1.00 -5.04 -18.25
C ARG A 150 1.81 -6.28 -17.88
N HIS A 151 1.99 -6.60 -16.60
CA HIS A 151 2.79 -7.77 -16.22
C HIS A 151 2.01 -9.09 -16.12
N TYR A 152 0.69 -9.06 -15.97
CA TYR A 152 -0.11 -10.30 -15.90
C TYR A 152 -0.52 -10.87 -17.27
N ARG A 153 -0.13 -10.24 -18.39
CA ARG A 153 -0.55 -10.68 -19.74
C ARG A 153 0.53 -11.46 -20.51
N GLU A 154 1.78 -11.49 -20.04
CA GLU A 154 2.87 -12.11 -20.82
C GLU A 154 3.18 -13.58 -20.47
N GLU A 155 2.63 -14.16 -19.40
CA GLU A 155 2.84 -15.58 -19.05
C GLU A 155 1.69 -16.53 -19.45
N ALA A 156 0.87 -16.16 -20.44
CA ALA A 156 -0.11 -17.05 -21.05
C ALA A 156 0.24 -17.34 -22.52
N ALA A 157 1.42 -17.91 -22.76
CA ALA A 157 1.73 -18.57 -24.03
C ALA A 157 1.58 -20.09 -23.86
N PRO A 158 0.83 -20.78 -24.75
CA PRO A 158 0.56 -22.21 -24.62
C PRO A 158 1.79 -23.03 -25.01
N ILE A 159 2.22 -23.92 -24.13
CA ILE A 159 3.12 -25.02 -24.48
C ILE A 159 2.31 -26.03 -25.29
N LEU A 160 2.31 -25.87 -26.61
CA LEU A 160 2.03 -26.93 -27.57
C LEU A 160 3.00 -26.78 -28.75
N ALA A 161 4.11 -27.50 -28.66
CA ALA A 161 4.91 -27.97 -29.79
C ALA A 161 5.52 -29.32 -29.39
#